data_AF-V5YTG4-F1
#
_entry.id   AF-V5YTG4-F1
#
_cell.length_a   1.000
_cell.length_b   1.000
_cell.length_c   1.000
_cell.angle_alpha   90.00
_cell.angle_beta   90.00
_cell.angle_gamma   90.00
#
_symmetry.space_group_name_H-M   'P 1'
#
loop_
_entity.id
_entity.type
_entity.pdbx_description
1 polymer ?
#
loop_
_entity_poly.entity_id
_entity_poly.type
_entity_poly.pdbx_seq_one_letter_code
_entity_poly.pdbx_strand_id
1 'polypeptide(L)'
;ARQHYDNLSNILSSFNISVTLLTGSLKKRDKDQALESIKSGASGLIVGTHAIFYESTEFKRLAYVIIDEQHKFGVIQREELKNKGEGVDMLLMSATPIPRSFALTLFGDLEVSLIKTLPKGRIPVTTYLAKHGNEDKVYEFLRKELLKGHQVYFVYPLISSSEKFELKDVNNMCLKLKEVFSEYVVEMLHSKLPSDLKEEIMKNFYSKKVDILVATS
;
A
#
# COMPACT_ATOMS: atom_id res chain seq x y z
N ALA A 1 -4.61 4.79 1.18
CA ALA A 1 -5.75 5.72 1.32
C ALA A 1 -5.89 6.24 2.75
N ARG A 2 -6.23 5.42 3.76
CA ARG A 2 -6.50 5.90 5.13
C ARG A 2 -5.32 6.67 5.76
N GLN A 3 -4.11 6.11 5.70
CA GLN A 3 -2.90 6.81 6.15
C GLN A 3 -2.67 8.17 5.46
N HIS A 4 -2.90 8.26 4.15
CA HIS A 4 -2.80 9.54 3.44
C HIS A 4 -3.88 10.51 3.90
N TYR A 5 -5.13 10.05 4.06
CA TYR A 5 -6.21 10.85 4.58
C TYR A 5 -5.89 11.41 5.97
N ASP A 6 -5.41 10.58 6.91
CA ASP A 6 -5.08 11.03 8.26
C ASP A 6 -3.95 12.07 8.24
N ASN A 7 -2.87 11.80 7.49
CA ASN A 7 -1.74 12.72 7.36
C ASN A 7 -2.14 14.05 6.71
N LEU A 8 -2.88 13.99 5.60
CA LEU A 8 -3.30 15.18 4.85
C LEU A 8 -4.33 15.99 5.62
N SER A 9 -5.27 15.32 6.30
CA SER A 9 -6.27 16.00 7.15
C SER A 9 -5.58 16.79 8.27
N ASN A 10 -4.55 16.20 8.88
CA ASN A 10 -3.76 16.88 9.91
C ASN A 10 -3.03 18.11 9.35
N ILE A 11 -2.35 17.98 8.21
CA ILE A 11 -1.61 19.08 7.57
C ILE A 11 -2.56 20.19 7.11
N LEU A 12 -3.68 19.82 6.50
CA LEU A 12 -4.59 20.75 5.84
C LEU A 12 -5.63 21.38 6.78
N SER A 13 -5.77 20.85 7.99
CA SER A 13 -6.63 21.42 9.04
C SER A 13 -6.34 22.90 9.30
N SER A 14 -5.06 23.30 9.26
CA SER A 14 -4.64 24.69 9.48
C SER A 14 -5.00 25.64 8.33
N PHE A 15 -5.38 25.11 7.17
CA PHE A 15 -5.72 25.87 5.97
C PHE A 15 -7.22 25.89 5.69
N ASN A 16 -8.06 25.36 6.59
CA ASN A 16 -9.50 25.19 6.39
C ASN A 16 -9.87 24.43 5.11
N ILE A 17 -8.99 23.53 4.66
CA ILE A 17 -9.25 22.66 3.51
C ILE A 17 -9.79 21.34 4.04
N SER A 18 -11.05 21.05 3.70
CA SER A 18 -11.70 19.79 4.03
C SER A 18 -11.12 18.65 3.20
N VAL A 19 -10.81 17.54 3.86
CA VAL A 19 -10.37 16.30 3.21
C VAL A 19 -11.48 15.27 3.37
N THR A 20 -11.82 14.57 2.29
CA THR A 20 -12.82 13.49 2.30
C THR A 20 -12.18 12.17 1.94
N LEU A 21 -12.45 11.13 2.73
CA LEU A 21 -12.06 9.76 2.42
C LEU A 21 -13.17 9.07 1.62
N LEU A 22 -12.83 8.46 0.49
CA LEU A 22 -13.74 7.62 -0.29
C LEU A 22 -13.08 6.26 -0.61
N THR A 23 -13.45 5.22 0.14
CA THR A 23 -12.97 3.85 -0.08
C THR A 23 -14.13 2.87 -0.23
N GLY A 24 -13.88 1.73 -0.88
CA GLY A 24 -14.89 0.68 -1.04
C GLY A 24 -15.30 0.00 0.28
N SER A 25 -14.55 0.20 1.36
CA SER A 25 -14.82 -0.33 2.70
C SER A 25 -15.74 0.55 3.55
N LEU A 26 -16.09 1.76 3.09
CA LEU A 26 -16.97 2.65 3.85
C LEU A 26 -18.38 2.07 3.97
N LYS A 27 -18.99 2.24 5.15
CA LYS A 27 -20.40 1.92 5.35
C LYS A 27 -21.25 2.84 4.47
N LYS A 28 -22.43 2.34 4.06
CA LYS A 28 -23.32 3.05 3.13
C LYS A 28 -23.57 4.51 3.54
N ARG A 29 -23.92 4.76 4.80
CA ARG A 29 -24.17 6.12 5.32
C ARG A 29 -22.97 7.05 5.12
N ASP A 30 -21.78 6.61 5.51
CA ASP A 30 -20.57 7.42 5.45
C ASP A 30 -20.11 7.62 3.99
N LYS A 31 -20.34 6.62 3.14
CA LYS A 31 -20.11 6.70 1.68
C LYS A 31 -21.05 7.71 1.03
N ASP A 32 -22.34 7.69 1.36
CA ASP A 32 -23.34 8.62 0.82
C ASP A 32 -23.00 10.06 1.20
N GLN A 33 -22.61 10.29 2.46
CA GLN A 33 -22.15 11.60 2.94
C GLN A 33 -20.87 12.07 2.22
N ALA A 34 -19.92 11.16 1.99
CA ALA A 34 -18.71 11.47 1.23
C ALA A 34 -19.06 11.88 -0.21
N LEU A 35 -19.92 11.13 -0.89
CA LEU A 35 -20.36 11.46 -2.26
C LEU A 35 -21.07 12.81 -2.34
N GLU A 36 -21.93 13.13 -1.38
CA GLU A 36 -22.60 14.44 -1.32
C GLU A 36 -21.61 15.59 -1.11
N SER A 37 -20.63 15.41 -0.23
CA SER A 37 -19.57 16.40 0.02
C SER A 37 -18.73 16.66 -1.24
N ILE A 38 -18.43 15.61 -2.00
CA ILE A 38 -17.69 15.68 -3.27
C ILE A 38 -18.52 16.40 -4.35
N LYS A 39 -19.79 16.02 -4.49
CA LYS A 39 -20.70 16.60 -5.49
C LYS A 39 -21.05 18.06 -5.23
N SER A 40 -21.22 18.44 -3.96
CA SER A 40 -21.48 19.84 -3.56
C SER A 40 -20.23 20.73 -3.61
N GLY A 41 -19.04 20.13 -3.69
CA GLY A 41 -17.75 20.80 -3.60
C GLY A 41 -17.43 21.30 -2.20
N ALA A 42 -18.09 20.76 -1.18
CA ALA A 42 -17.73 21.00 0.23
C ALA A 42 -16.39 20.35 0.58
N SER A 43 -15.96 19.33 -0.17
CA SER A 43 -14.65 18.70 -0.08
C SER A 43 -13.60 19.42 -0.94
N GLY A 44 -12.53 19.91 -0.33
CA GLY A 44 -11.41 20.54 -1.04
C GLY A 44 -10.36 19.55 -1.54
N LEU A 45 -10.21 18.41 -0.87
CA LEU A 45 -9.30 17.32 -1.27
C LEU A 45 -9.96 15.96 -1.03
N ILE A 46 -9.83 15.06 -2.00
CA ILE A 46 -10.45 13.74 -1.94
C ILE A 46 -9.35 12.70 -1.97
N VAL A 47 -9.35 11.81 -0.97
CA VAL A 47 -8.41 10.70 -0.87
C VAL A 47 -9.21 9.41 -0.97
N GLY A 48 -8.77 8.47 -1.80
CA GLY A 48 -9.54 7.24 -1.98
C GLY A 48 -8.80 6.14 -2.68
N THR A 49 -9.54 5.08 -2.98
CA THR A 49 -9.07 3.91 -3.74
C THR A 49 -9.84 3.82 -5.06
N HIS A 50 -10.01 2.61 -5.62
CA HIS A 50 -10.81 2.38 -6.82
C HIS A 50 -12.25 2.90 -6.74
N ALA A 51 -12.79 3.17 -5.54
CA ALA A 51 -14.11 3.76 -5.37
C ALA A 51 -14.26 5.17 -6.02
N ILE A 52 -13.16 5.89 -6.23
CA ILE A 52 -13.16 7.19 -6.91
C ILE A 52 -13.57 7.07 -8.39
N PHE A 53 -13.24 5.95 -9.02
CA PHE A 53 -13.46 5.74 -10.46
C PHE A 53 -14.91 5.39 -10.80
N TYR A 54 -15.71 4.98 -9.82
CA TYR A 54 -17.09 4.59 -10.07
C TYR A 54 -17.90 5.73 -10.67
N GLU A 55 -18.84 5.38 -11.56
CA GLU A 55 -19.73 6.35 -12.21
C GLU A 55 -20.45 7.24 -11.19
N SER A 56 -20.86 6.69 -10.05
CA SER A 56 -21.54 7.42 -8.97
C SER A 56 -20.74 8.57 -8.36
N THR A 57 -19.43 8.63 -8.57
CA THR A 57 -18.57 9.68 -8.03
C THR A 57 -18.56 10.88 -8.96
N GLU A 58 -19.46 11.82 -8.72
CA GLU A 58 -19.60 13.08 -9.45
C GLU A 58 -18.90 14.21 -8.70
N PHE A 59 -17.96 14.89 -9.35
CA PHE A 59 -17.22 16.02 -8.78
C PHE A 59 -17.89 17.33 -9.19
N LYS A 60 -17.97 18.31 -8.28
CA LYS A 60 -18.39 19.66 -8.65
C LYS A 60 -17.48 20.29 -9.71
N ARG A 61 -16.16 20.13 -9.50
CA ARG A 61 -15.10 20.62 -10.38
C ARG A 61 -13.81 19.85 -10.08
N LEU A 62 -13.57 18.78 -10.83
CA LEU A 62 -12.29 18.07 -10.77
C LEU A 62 -11.27 18.83 -11.63
N ALA A 63 -10.23 19.38 -11.00
CA ALA A 63 -9.19 20.12 -11.71
C ALA A 63 -7.85 19.37 -11.74
N TYR A 64 -7.57 18.58 -10.70
CA TYR A 64 -6.28 17.92 -10.52
C TYR A 64 -6.42 16.53 -9.91
N VAL A 65 -5.65 15.58 -10.44
CA VAL A 65 -5.62 14.19 -9.98
C VAL A 65 -4.19 13.75 -9.72
N ILE A 66 -3.94 13.19 -8.55
CA ILE A 66 -2.69 12.48 -8.23
C ILE A 66 -3.01 10.99 -8.13
N ILE A 67 -2.31 10.17 -8.92
CA ILE A 67 -2.37 8.71 -8.83
C ILE A 67 -1.04 8.20 -8.30
N ASP A 68 -1.06 7.61 -7.11
CA ASP A 68 0.10 6.94 -6.53
C ASP A 68 0.13 5.44 -6.89
N GLU A 69 1.33 4.89 -7.02
CA GLU A 69 1.58 3.55 -7.55
C GLU A 69 0.81 3.26 -8.85
N GLN A 70 0.98 4.15 -9.83
CA GLN A 70 0.18 4.18 -11.07
C GLN A 70 0.12 2.84 -11.82
N HIS A 71 1.11 1.95 -11.64
CA HIS A 71 1.13 0.61 -12.22
C HIS A 71 -0.07 -0.28 -11.79
N LYS A 72 -0.77 0.08 -10.70
CA LYS A 72 -1.99 -0.61 -10.25
C LYS A 72 -3.26 -0.15 -10.97
N PHE A 73 -3.18 0.91 -11.78
CA PHE A 73 -4.32 1.52 -12.45
C PHE A 73 -4.21 1.35 -13.97
N GLY A 74 -5.30 0.90 -14.58
CA GLY A 74 -5.37 0.68 -16.02
C GLY A 74 -5.46 1.98 -16.81
N VAL A 75 -5.22 1.91 -18.12
CA VAL A 75 -5.36 3.07 -19.03
C VAL A 75 -6.78 3.64 -18.99
N ILE A 76 -7.79 2.76 -19.08
CA ILE A 76 -9.22 3.12 -19.11
C ILE A 76 -9.62 3.93 -17.86
N GLN A 77 -9.16 3.51 -16.67
CA GLN A 77 -9.45 4.21 -15.41
C GLN A 77 -8.92 5.64 -15.41
N ARG A 78 -7.78 5.90 -16.08
CA ARG A 78 -7.22 7.26 -16.20
C ARG A 78 -8.06 8.12 -17.13
N GLU A 79 -8.56 7.55 -18.23
CA GLU A 79 -9.48 8.25 -19.14
C GLU A 79 -10.80 8.57 -18.46
N GLU A 80 -11.37 7.66 -17.68
CA GLU A 80 -12.59 7.90 -16.90
C GLU A 80 -12.44 9.10 -15.95
N LEU A 81 -11.29 9.24 -15.27
CA LEU A 81 -11.03 10.41 -14.42
C LEU A 81 -10.88 11.70 -15.22
N LYS A 82 -10.20 11.66 -16.37
CA LYS A 82 -10.10 12.82 -17.26
C LYS A 82 -11.47 13.27 -17.74
N ASN A 83 -12.38 12.32 -18.03
CA ASN A 83 -13.73 12.62 -18.51
C ASN A 83 -14.68 13.11 -17.40
N LYS A 84 -14.32 12.96 -16.13
CA LYS A 84 -15.11 13.45 -14.97
C LYS A 84 -14.91 14.95 -14.68
N GLY A 85 -14.04 15.64 -15.42
CA GLY A 85 -13.85 17.08 -15.33
C GLY A 85 -13.40 17.68 -16.66
N GLU A 86 -13.45 19.00 -16.78
CA GLU A 86 -12.92 19.69 -17.96
C GLU A 86 -11.46 20.07 -17.74
N GLY A 87 -10.56 19.60 -18.61
CA GLY A 87 -9.14 19.97 -18.55
C GLY A 87 -8.40 19.47 -17.30
N VAL A 88 -8.69 18.25 -16.85
CA VAL A 88 -8.09 17.68 -15.63
C VAL A 88 -6.58 17.47 -15.80
N ASP A 89 -5.80 18.17 -14.99
CA ASP A 89 -4.36 17.94 -14.87
C ASP A 89 -4.08 16.66 -14.05
N MET A 90 -3.11 15.86 -14.50
CA MET A 90 -2.85 14.55 -13.90
C MET A 90 -1.37 14.36 -13.59
N LEU A 91 -1.07 14.03 -12.33
CA LEU A 91 0.25 13.59 -11.88
C LEU A 91 0.22 12.09 -11.57
N LEU A 92 1.04 11.34 -12.30
CA LEU A 92 1.24 9.92 -12.07
C LEU A 92 2.54 9.72 -11.30
N MET A 93 2.45 9.09 -10.13
CA MET A 93 3.59 8.76 -9.28
C MET A 93 3.80 7.24 -9.25
N SER A 94 5.06 6.83 -9.24
CA SER A 94 5.46 5.44 -9.08
C SER A 94 6.83 5.38 -8.42
N ALA A 95 6.98 4.49 -7.43
CA ALA A 95 8.28 4.19 -6.85
C ALA A 95 9.10 3.22 -7.72
N THR A 96 8.42 2.42 -8.57
CA THR A 96 9.09 1.50 -9.49
C THR A 96 9.65 2.28 -10.68
N PRO A 97 10.98 2.27 -10.89
CA PRO A 97 11.59 3.01 -11.98
C PRO A 97 11.20 2.34 -13.30
N ILE A 98 10.27 2.95 -14.02
CA ILE A 98 10.00 2.57 -15.41
C ILE A 98 11.14 3.13 -16.26
N PRO A 99 11.83 2.30 -17.06
CA PRO A 99 12.86 2.79 -17.96
C PRO A 99 12.31 3.91 -18.84
N ARG A 100 13.02 5.05 -18.93
CA ARG A 100 12.52 6.24 -19.65
C ARG A 100 12.11 5.93 -21.09
N SER A 101 12.87 5.08 -21.79
CA SER A 101 12.53 4.63 -23.14
C SER A 101 11.20 3.89 -23.19
N PHE A 102 10.93 3.02 -22.23
CA PHE A 102 9.66 2.30 -22.11
C PHE A 102 8.51 3.24 -21.74
N ALA A 103 8.76 4.23 -20.87
CA ALA A 103 7.78 5.23 -20.50
C ALA A 103 7.37 6.11 -21.70
N LEU A 104 8.31 6.53 -22.56
CA LEU A 104 7.99 7.30 -23.77
C LEU A 104 7.21 6.47 -24.80
N THR A 105 7.49 5.17 -24.93
CA THR A 105 6.70 4.30 -25.81
C THR A 105 5.29 4.06 -25.27
N LEU A 106 5.13 3.80 -23.97
CA LEU A 106 3.83 3.49 -23.36
C LEU A 106 2.97 4.71 -23.10
N PHE A 107 3.59 5.85 -22.82
CA PHE A 107 2.91 7.02 -22.30
C PHE A 107 3.16 8.29 -23.12
N GLY A 108 3.87 8.18 -24.26
CA GLY A 108 4.00 9.17 -25.36
C GLY A 108 3.96 10.64 -24.96
N ASP A 109 2.75 11.08 -24.66
CA ASP A 109 2.32 12.45 -24.38
C ASP A 109 2.60 12.91 -22.94
N LEU A 110 3.16 12.07 -22.07
CA LEU A 110 3.49 12.41 -20.68
C LEU A 110 4.91 12.94 -20.52
N GLU A 111 5.05 14.09 -19.84
CA GLU A 111 6.32 14.57 -19.36
C GLU A 111 6.79 13.75 -18.13
N VAL A 112 8.03 13.27 -18.15
CA VAL A 112 8.56 12.37 -17.10
C VAL A 112 9.61 13.09 -16.25
N SER A 113 9.26 13.36 -14.99
CA SER A 113 10.20 13.81 -13.97
C SER A 113 10.72 12.63 -13.14
N LEU A 114 12.05 12.57 -12.92
CA LEU A 114 12.71 11.47 -12.21
C LEU A 114 13.49 11.99 -11.00
N ILE A 115 13.10 11.55 -9.80
CA ILE A 115 13.82 11.84 -8.55
C ILE A 115 14.87 10.74 -8.33
N LYS A 116 16.16 11.06 -8.55
CA LYS A 116 17.27 10.08 -8.44
C LYS A 116 17.86 9.97 -7.03
N THR A 117 17.75 11.04 -6.24
CA THR A 117 18.42 11.15 -4.95
C THR A 117 17.54 10.61 -3.84
N LEU A 118 18.16 9.86 -2.94
CA LEU A 118 17.52 9.43 -1.71
C LEU A 118 17.47 10.60 -0.72
N PRO A 119 16.48 10.63 0.20
CA PRO A 119 16.50 11.57 1.31
C PRO A 119 17.81 11.46 2.11
N LYS A 120 18.32 12.60 2.59
CA LYS A 120 19.53 12.63 3.43
C LYS A 120 19.34 11.74 4.66
N GLY A 121 20.36 10.96 5.03
CA GLY A 121 20.32 10.06 6.18
C GLY A 121 19.70 8.68 5.91
N ARG A 122 19.29 8.37 4.68
CA ARG A 122 18.83 7.01 4.34
C ARG A 122 20.00 6.02 4.41
N ILE A 123 19.90 5.06 5.33
CA ILE A 123 20.88 3.98 5.50
C ILE A 123 20.67 2.97 4.35
N PRO A 124 21.73 2.58 3.61
CA PRO A 124 21.63 1.56 2.57
C PRO A 124 21.14 0.23 3.12
N VAL A 125 20.28 -0.45 2.38
CA VAL A 125 19.86 -1.81 2.70
C VAL A 125 20.96 -2.79 2.28
N THR A 126 21.43 -3.63 3.19
CA THR A 126 22.32 -4.74 2.85
C THR A 126 21.50 -5.95 2.43
N THR A 127 21.76 -6.48 1.24
CA THR A 127 21.03 -7.62 0.67
C THR A 127 21.93 -8.85 0.65
N TYR A 128 21.39 -9.99 1.09
CA TYR A 128 22.06 -11.28 1.05
C TYR A 128 21.22 -12.29 0.27
N LEU A 129 21.89 -13.18 -0.46
CA LEU A 129 21.27 -14.32 -1.14
C LEU A 129 21.65 -15.60 -0.40
N ALA A 130 20.66 -16.28 0.17
CA ALA A 130 20.84 -17.59 0.80
C ALA A 130 20.39 -18.70 -0.15
N LYS A 131 21.19 -19.76 -0.26
CA LYS A 131 20.76 -20.97 -0.99
C LYS A 131 19.73 -21.74 -0.17
N HIS A 132 18.78 -22.37 -0.86
CA HIS A 132 17.85 -23.31 -0.24
C HIS A 132 18.61 -24.38 0.57
N GLY A 133 18.10 -24.75 1.74
CA GLY A 133 18.77 -25.64 2.70
C GLY A 133 19.70 -24.93 3.71
N ASN A 134 19.91 -23.62 3.59
CA ASN A 134 20.65 -22.82 4.58
C ASN A 134 19.73 -21.93 5.44
N GLU A 135 18.46 -22.28 5.58
CA GLU A 135 17.48 -21.53 6.37
C GLU A 135 17.94 -21.31 7.82
N ASP A 136 18.59 -22.29 8.45
CA ASP A 136 19.03 -22.18 9.84
C ASP A 136 20.02 -21.03 10.05
N LYS A 137 20.93 -20.79 9.09
CA LYS A 137 21.85 -19.65 9.12
C LYS A 137 21.11 -18.33 9.03
N VAL A 138 20.04 -18.28 8.23
CA VAL A 138 19.18 -17.09 8.13
C VAL A 138 18.44 -16.88 9.45
N TYR A 139 17.91 -17.93 10.06
CA TYR A 139 17.22 -17.84 11.34
C TYR A 139 18.14 -17.39 12.48
N GLU A 140 19.37 -17.90 12.55
CA GLU A 140 20.38 -17.45 13.50
C GLU A 140 20.73 -15.96 13.32
N PHE A 141 20.88 -15.51 12.08
CA PHE A 141 21.08 -14.09 11.78
C PHE A 141 19.89 -13.24 12.27
N LEU A 142 18.66 -13.68 11.98
CA LEU A 142 17.46 -12.97 12.39
C LEU A 142 17.29 -12.94 13.91
N ARG A 143 17.64 -14.01 14.64
CA ARG A 143 17.65 -14.00 16.11
C ARG A 143 18.56 -12.89 16.66
N LYS A 144 19.73 -12.64 16.05
CA LYS A 144 20.63 -11.56 16.48
C LYS A 144 20.02 -10.17 16.27
N GLU A 145 19.21 -9.99 15.23
CA GLU A 145 18.50 -8.73 14.98
C GLU A 145 17.31 -8.56 15.92
N LEU A 146 16.54 -9.62 16.16
CA LEU A 146 15.44 -9.63 17.13
C LEU A 146 15.92 -9.32 18.56
N LEU A 147 17.08 -9.86 18.97
CA LEU A 147 17.71 -9.55 20.27
C LEU A 147 18.09 -8.06 20.41
N LYS A 148 18.29 -7.34 19.32
CA LYS A 148 18.53 -5.88 19.34
C LYS A 148 17.23 -5.07 19.43
N GLY A 149 16.07 -5.73 19.50
CA GLY A 149 14.75 -5.10 19.53
C GLY A 149 14.25 -4.65 18.16
N HIS A 150 14.80 -5.20 17.07
CA HIS A 150 14.27 -5.06 15.71
C HIS A 150 13.12 -6.03 15.48
N GLN A 151 12.35 -5.81 14.42
CA GLN A 151 11.24 -6.67 14.00
C GLN A 151 11.52 -7.23 12.60
N VAL A 152 10.91 -8.37 12.28
CA VAL A 152 11.20 -9.11 11.05
C VAL A 152 9.95 -9.29 10.21
N TYR A 153 10.09 -9.14 8.89
CA TYR A 153 9.07 -9.52 7.92
C TYR A 153 9.51 -10.76 7.14
N PHE A 154 8.63 -11.76 7.06
CA PHE A 154 8.74 -12.88 6.11
C PHE A 154 7.65 -12.74 5.05
N VAL A 155 8.04 -12.66 3.78
CA VAL A 155 7.09 -12.54 2.66
C VAL A 155 7.10 -13.83 1.84
N TYR A 156 5.95 -14.49 1.73
CA TYR A 156 5.76 -15.70 0.93
C TYR A 156 4.80 -15.44 -0.24
N PRO A 157 4.97 -16.15 -1.37
CA PRO A 157 4.20 -15.88 -2.58
C PRO A 157 2.74 -16.39 -2.52
N LEU A 158 2.43 -17.37 -1.67
CA LEU A 158 1.12 -18.02 -1.61
C LEU A 158 0.48 -17.90 -0.21
N ILE A 159 -0.85 -17.83 -0.17
CA ILE A 159 -1.61 -17.88 1.08
C ILE A 159 -1.68 -19.33 1.60
N SER A 160 -2.01 -20.25 0.71
CA SER A 160 -2.13 -21.69 0.97
C SER A 160 -1.48 -22.46 -0.17
N SER A 161 -0.99 -23.67 0.10
CA SER A 161 -0.42 -24.57 -0.90
C SER A 161 -1.36 -24.73 -2.10
N SER A 162 -0.80 -24.77 -3.31
CA SER A 162 -1.53 -25.07 -4.55
C SER A 162 -1.01 -26.37 -5.15
N GLU A 163 -1.89 -27.22 -5.69
CA GLU A 163 -1.49 -28.49 -6.33
C GLU A 163 -0.57 -28.29 -7.55
N LYS A 164 -0.54 -27.08 -8.12
CA LYS A 164 0.24 -26.77 -9.34
C LYS A 164 1.66 -26.26 -9.07
N PHE A 165 1.98 -25.83 -7.85
CA PHE A 165 3.27 -25.22 -7.53
C PHE A 165 3.73 -25.61 -6.12
N GLU A 166 4.92 -26.20 -5.99
CA GLU A 166 5.64 -26.44 -4.72
C GLU A 166 6.22 -25.14 -4.13
N LEU A 167 5.41 -24.10 -4.02
CA LEU A 167 5.81 -22.84 -3.41
C LEU A 167 5.41 -22.82 -1.93
N LYS A 168 6.28 -22.25 -1.10
CA LYS A 168 6.01 -22.03 0.33
C LYS A 168 4.80 -21.11 0.50
N ASP A 169 3.89 -21.49 1.40
CA ASP A 169 2.70 -20.71 1.74
C ASP A 169 2.76 -20.13 3.16
N VAL A 170 2.08 -19.00 3.34
CA VAL A 170 2.07 -18.23 4.59
C VAL A 170 1.51 -19.05 5.75
N ASN A 171 0.47 -19.85 5.56
CA ASN A 171 -0.13 -20.63 6.66
C ASN A 171 0.87 -21.64 7.24
N ASN A 172 1.43 -22.50 6.39
CA ASN A 172 2.37 -23.53 6.80
C ASN A 172 3.67 -22.92 7.34
N MET A 173 4.16 -21.88 6.67
CA MET A 173 5.39 -21.22 7.12
C MET A 173 5.21 -20.42 8.40
N CYS A 174 4.03 -19.86 8.67
CA CYS A 174 3.74 -19.22 9.95
C CYS A 174 3.82 -20.23 11.10
N LEU A 175 3.21 -21.41 10.95
CA LEU A 175 3.30 -22.48 11.94
C LEU A 175 4.75 -22.91 12.19
N LYS A 176 5.50 -23.16 11.11
CA LYS A 176 6.92 -23.50 11.21
C LYS A 176 7.74 -22.40 11.90
N LEU A 177 7.48 -21.13 11.57
CA LEU A 177 8.20 -20.01 12.17
C LEU A 177 7.83 -19.81 13.64
N LYS A 178 6.60 -20.11 14.06
CA LYS A 178 6.20 -20.15 15.47
C LYS A 178 6.98 -21.20 16.26
N GLU A 179 7.28 -22.35 15.66
CA GLU A 179 8.12 -23.37 16.28
C GLU A 179 9.60 -22.96 16.33
N VAL A 180 10.12 -22.41 15.22
CA VAL A 180 11.54 -21.98 15.12
C VAL A 180 11.84 -20.79 16.04
N PHE A 181 10.90 -19.86 16.17
CA PHE A 181 10.99 -18.64 16.97
C PHE A 181 10.00 -18.68 18.13
N SER A 182 9.99 -19.78 18.88
CA SER A 182 9.08 -19.99 20.03
C SER A 182 9.18 -18.92 21.11
N GLU A 183 10.31 -18.22 21.17
CA GLU A 183 10.60 -17.12 22.08
C GLU A 183 10.07 -15.75 21.63
N TYR A 184 9.50 -15.65 20.42
CA TYR A 184 9.01 -14.41 19.82
C TYR A 184 7.52 -14.50 19.41
N VAL A 185 6.85 -13.36 19.34
CA VAL A 185 5.47 -13.28 18.87
C VAL A 185 5.46 -13.23 17.34
N VAL A 186 4.97 -14.31 16.73
CA VAL A 186 4.83 -14.45 15.28
C VAL A 186 3.37 -14.35 14.89
N GLU A 187 3.03 -13.42 13.99
CA GLU A 187 1.67 -13.26 13.46
C GLU A 187 1.63 -13.31 11.95
N MET A 188 0.45 -13.66 11.43
CA MET A 188 0.21 -13.82 10.00
C MET A 188 -0.65 -12.70 9.43
N LEU A 189 -0.31 -12.21 8.24
CA LEU A 189 -1.12 -11.22 7.53
C LEU A 189 -1.25 -11.55 6.03
N HIS A 190 -2.47 -11.85 5.57
CA HIS A 190 -2.74 -12.06 4.16
C HIS A 190 -4.09 -11.48 3.73
N SER A 191 -4.30 -11.31 2.42
CA SER A 191 -5.46 -10.61 1.85
C SER A 191 -6.82 -11.20 2.27
N LYS A 192 -6.92 -12.53 2.44
CA LYS A 192 -8.14 -13.23 2.87
C LYS A 192 -8.56 -13.00 4.33
N LEU A 193 -7.74 -12.37 5.17
CA LEU A 193 -8.14 -12.06 6.55
C LEU A 193 -9.19 -10.93 6.56
N PRO A 194 -10.13 -10.94 7.54
CA PRO A 194 -11.04 -9.83 7.78
C PRO A 194 -10.28 -8.49 7.95
N SER A 195 -10.90 -7.39 7.50
CA SER A 195 -10.25 -6.07 7.54
C SER A 195 -9.86 -5.65 8.96
N ASP A 196 -10.77 -5.84 9.92
CA ASP A 196 -10.55 -5.43 11.32
C ASP A 196 -9.37 -6.18 11.94
N LEU A 197 -9.25 -7.48 11.64
CA LEU A 197 -8.12 -8.29 12.10
C LEU A 197 -6.80 -7.85 11.48
N LYS A 198 -6.79 -7.48 10.19
CA LYS A 198 -5.57 -6.94 9.53
C LYS A 198 -5.13 -5.62 10.18
N GLU A 199 -6.08 -4.74 10.48
CA GLU A 199 -5.78 -3.48 11.17
C GLU A 199 -5.23 -3.74 12.58
N GLU A 200 -5.80 -4.70 13.32
CA GLU A 200 -5.33 -5.09 14.65
C GLU A 200 -3.91 -5.66 14.61
N ILE A 201 -3.63 -6.61 13.72
CA ILE A 201 -2.30 -7.22 13.58
C ILE A 201 -1.26 -6.16 13.21
N MET A 202 -1.58 -5.27 12.26
CA MET A 202 -0.67 -4.18 11.89
C MET A 202 -0.43 -3.20 13.04
N LYS A 203 -1.46 -2.91 13.86
CA LYS A 203 -1.33 -2.09 15.06
C LYS A 203 -0.46 -2.75 16.11
N ASN A 204 -0.62 -4.06 16.32
CA ASN A 204 0.19 -4.84 17.25
C ASN A 204 1.64 -4.92 16.79
N PHE A 205 1.88 -5.08 15.49
CA PHE A 205 3.22 -5.00 14.91
C PHE A 205 3.83 -3.60 15.08
N TYR A 206 3.12 -2.53 14.73
CA TYR A 206 3.61 -1.16 14.91
C TYR A 206 3.96 -0.84 16.38
N SER A 207 3.21 -1.39 17.33
CA SER A 207 3.44 -1.22 18.77
C SER A 207 4.44 -2.21 19.39
N LYS A 208 5.18 -2.98 18.56
CA LYS A 208 6.15 -4.00 18.99
C LYS A 208 5.56 -5.10 19.89
N LYS A 209 4.26 -5.39 19.77
CA LYS A 209 3.65 -6.57 20.40
C LYS A 209 3.80 -7.84 19.56
N VAL A 210 4.10 -7.67 18.27
CA VAL A 210 4.44 -8.74 17.33
C VAL A 210 5.86 -8.49 16.87
N ASP A 211 6.72 -9.49 16.98
CA ASP A 211 8.13 -9.39 16.60
C ASP A 211 8.36 -9.79 15.14
N ILE A 212 7.61 -10.79 14.67
CA ILE A 212 7.74 -11.35 13.33
C ILE A 212 6.39 -11.34 12.62
N LEU A 213 6.32 -10.67 11.46
CA LEU A 213 5.14 -10.68 10.61
C LEU A 213 5.37 -11.57 9.38
N VAL A 214 4.52 -12.58 9.23
CA VAL A 214 4.51 -13.50 8.10
C VAL A 214 3.40 -13.10 7.14
N ALA A 215 3.75 -12.63 5.95
CA ALA A 215 2.80 -12.00 5.03
C ALA A 215 2.87 -12.55 3.61
N THR A 216 1.77 -12.35 2.87
CA THR A 216 1.80 -12.38 1.40
C THR A 216 2.02 -10.99 0.84
N SER A 217 2.58 -10.90 -0.36
CA SER A 217 2.53 -9.70 -1.21
C SER A 217 1.09 -9.30 -1.55
#